data_AF-A0A3D3GHD9-F1
#
_entry.id   AF-A0A3D3GHD9-F1
#
_cell.length_a   1.000
_cell.length_b   1.000
_cell.length_c   1.000
_cell.angle_alpha   90.00
_cell.angle_beta   90.00
_cell.angle_gamma   90.00
#
_symmetry.space_group_name_H-M   'P 1'
#
loop_
_entity.id
_entity.type
_entity.pdbx_description
1 polymer ?
#
loop_
_entity_poly.entity_id
_entity_poly.type
_entity_poly.pdbx_seq_one_letter_code
_entity_poly.pdbx_strand_id
1 'polypeptide(L)'
;MTASAGVSTEKKPIRCIVIQLARLGDTLQSLMALKAAKELYPELEICFVAREGFAAAAQRVSWLDKVITLPSDALLDPVLSGDSSRHQAMKELARWSANIISRPWDIAVNWSYSEASSYLTALIAAKVKLGYSRRKDLSLSAMDGWSHYLQSIVQGGIPQNIHLTDILTTQLLTALQIHYGEPSASGNVPATSKSFFSAEIDDFCTILHSDWTKRDLSRRWIAIQLGAARADKAWNPSKWAKVASLISARHPEYRFVLIGGKDEQTRGRAFLKEWESLQQDPSVVLNLVGQTGFDLWAAVIASCHWVFSCDTAALHLASALGTRVLNVSVGPVRYLETGPYGNAHFVIRASANCKGCESNGEKHSCHEDVTPEGVYAAWTYAATEWSHHRNLSIEKHFQQLGWSDRLDQISVFRSRIRDVNEGGGVNFEPLCRRPLTAALWSGKVIEQVARSWYCGWTPEIGKDLSREDIGPDLVKVLRELAESAEVLARVCEEANRLAIVMTEKSRNLKSERLMSLQDRTDLHVLSTNLQELDNLIHRLGANHKPLQGFSQMARVLMHNLAGKKLWEIADESAISYRQLADGASLYLSWVNHSLALAKPKALNLELIQRPGVERPFSAE
;
A
#
# COMPACT_ATOMS: atom_id res chain seq x y z
N MET A 1 -47.59 7.34 -25.15
CA MET A 1 -47.50 6.69 -23.83
C MET A 1 -47.41 5.19 -24.05
N THR A 2 -46.20 4.66 -24.07
CA THR A 2 -45.94 3.21 -24.01
C THR A 2 -44.87 3.04 -22.93
N ALA A 3 -45.33 2.80 -21.71
CA ALA A 3 -44.47 2.46 -20.60
C ALA A 3 -43.82 1.10 -20.89
N SER A 4 -42.52 1.10 -21.14
CA SER A 4 -41.72 -0.12 -21.08
C SER A 4 -41.70 -0.57 -19.61
N ALA A 5 -42.42 -1.64 -19.31
CA ALA A 5 -42.24 -2.38 -18.07
C ALA A 5 -40.79 -2.88 -18.02
N GLY A 6 -39.92 -2.14 -17.32
CA GLY A 6 -38.59 -2.57 -16.98
C GLY A 6 -38.71 -3.76 -16.03
N VAL A 7 -38.43 -4.95 -16.54
CA VAL A 7 -38.20 -6.13 -15.69
C VAL A 7 -36.91 -5.84 -14.92
N SER A 8 -37.02 -5.37 -13.68
CA SER A 8 -35.87 -5.33 -12.78
C SER A 8 -35.55 -6.78 -12.39
N THR A 9 -34.60 -7.39 -13.09
CA THR A 9 -34.00 -8.65 -12.64
C THR A 9 -33.23 -8.34 -11.36
N GLU A 10 -33.85 -8.55 -10.19
CA GLU A 10 -33.13 -8.51 -8.90
C GLU A 10 -31.98 -9.53 -8.98
N LYS A 11 -30.75 -9.04 -9.10
CA LYS A 11 -29.57 -9.89 -9.06
C LYS A 11 -29.50 -10.55 -7.69
N LYS A 12 -29.28 -11.87 -7.69
CA LYS A 12 -29.11 -12.64 -6.46
C LYS A 12 -27.91 -12.10 -5.65
N PRO A 13 -28.03 -11.96 -4.32
CA PRO A 13 -26.94 -11.45 -3.50
C PRO A 13 -25.70 -12.36 -3.58
N ILE A 14 -24.52 -11.72 -3.58
CA ILE A 14 -23.21 -12.37 -3.57
C ILE A 14 -22.68 -12.34 -2.14
N ARG A 15 -22.65 -13.49 -1.46
CA ARG A 15 -22.20 -13.55 -0.06
C ARG A 15 -20.68 -13.62 0.05
N CYS A 16 -20.08 -12.55 0.53
CA CYS A 16 -18.65 -12.41 0.70
C CYS A 16 -18.29 -12.38 2.19
N ILE A 17 -17.34 -13.22 2.62
CA ILE A 17 -16.73 -13.12 3.94
C ILE A 17 -15.30 -12.62 3.84
N VAL A 18 -14.95 -11.64 4.66
CA VAL A 18 -13.62 -11.02 4.68
C VAL A 18 -13.00 -11.22 6.06
N ILE A 19 -11.83 -11.86 6.12
CA ILE A 19 -11.07 -12.12 7.34
C ILE A 19 -9.92 -11.11 7.45
N GLN A 20 -10.06 -10.14 8.35
CA GLN A 20 -9.06 -9.12 8.65
C GLN A 20 -8.77 -9.06 10.14
N LEU A 21 -7.81 -9.88 10.59
CA LEU A 21 -7.38 -10.03 11.98
C LEU A 21 -6.13 -9.20 12.30
N ALA A 22 -5.63 -8.38 11.36
CA ALA A 22 -4.51 -7.49 11.59
C ALA A 22 -4.92 -6.24 12.38
N ARG A 23 -4.08 -5.20 12.40
CA ARG A 23 -4.29 -4.03 13.26
C ARG A 23 -5.35 -3.09 12.71
N LEU A 24 -5.73 -2.07 13.48
CA LEU A 24 -6.73 -1.08 13.09
C LEU A 24 -6.40 -0.37 11.75
N GLY A 25 -5.13 -0.09 11.47
CA GLY A 25 -4.73 0.51 10.19
C GLY A 25 -5.05 -0.38 8.99
N ASP A 26 -4.78 -1.67 9.09
CA ASP A 26 -5.12 -2.66 8.06
C ASP A 26 -6.64 -2.84 7.92
N THR A 27 -7.36 -2.78 9.04
CA THR A 27 -8.83 -2.78 9.07
C THR A 27 -9.41 -1.60 8.29
N LEU A 28 -8.93 -0.38 8.56
CA LEU A 28 -9.39 0.83 7.85
C LEU A 28 -9.07 0.78 6.36
N GLN A 29 -7.88 0.31 5.97
CA GLN A 29 -7.52 0.11 4.56
C GLN A 29 -8.41 -0.94 3.87
N SER A 30 -8.72 -2.03 4.57
CA SER A 30 -9.64 -3.07 4.08
C SER A 30 -11.06 -2.51 3.89
N LEU A 31 -11.55 -1.68 4.81
CA LEU A 31 -12.87 -1.04 4.68
C LEU A 31 -12.92 -0.07 3.48
N MET A 32 -11.86 0.69 3.22
CA MET A 32 -11.77 1.54 2.02
C MET A 32 -11.81 0.70 0.74
N ALA A 33 -11.10 -0.44 0.70
CA ALA A 33 -11.14 -1.35 -0.44
C ALA A 33 -12.53 -1.98 -0.65
N LEU A 34 -13.20 -2.38 0.44
CA LEU A 34 -14.55 -2.96 0.38
C LEU A 34 -15.60 -1.94 -0.04
N LYS A 35 -15.45 -0.67 0.35
CA LYS A 35 -16.35 0.39 -0.07
C LYS A 35 -16.39 0.52 -1.60
N ALA A 36 -15.22 0.52 -2.24
CA ALA A 36 -15.13 0.51 -3.71
C ALA A 36 -15.81 -0.72 -4.33
N ALA A 37 -15.62 -1.90 -3.76
CA ALA A 37 -16.27 -3.13 -4.22
C ALA A 37 -17.80 -3.09 -4.08
N LYS A 38 -18.32 -2.63 -2.94
CA LYS A 38 -19.77 -2.50 -2.68
C LYS A 38 -20.44 -1.48 -3.59
N GLU A 39 -19.75 -0.41 -3.98
CA GLU A 39 -20.28 0.58 -4.93
C GLU A 39 -20.37 0.04 -6.36
N LEU A 40 -19.40 -0.79 -6.77
CA LEU A 40 -19.39 -1.41 -8.09
C LEU A 40 -20.32 -2.63 -8.20
N TYR A 41 -20.49 -3.37 -7.10
CA TYR A 41 -21.35 -4.55 -6.96
C TYR A 41 -22.33 -4.35 -5.78
N PRO A 42 -23.45 -3.62 -5.97
CA PRO A 42 -24.43 -3.36 -4.92
C PRO A 42 -25.02 -4.64 -4.28
N GLU A 43 -25.10 -5.72 -5.05
CA GLU A 43 -25.56 -7.05 -4.63
C GLU A 43 -24.58 -7.79 -3.68
N LEU A 44 -23.39 -7.22 -3.42
CA LEU A 44 -22.39 -7.82 -2.55
C LEU A 44 -22.82 -7.74 -1.07
N GLU A 45 -23.15 -8.87 -0.46
CA GLU A 45 -23.40 -8.98 0.99
C GLU A 45 -22.08 -9.29 1.71
N ILE A 46 -21.61 -8.37 2.55
CA ILE A 46 -20.29 -8.43 3.18
C ILE A 46 -20.41 -8.78 4.65
N CYS A 47 -19.84 -9.93 5.02
CA CYS A 47 -19.55 -10.31 6.39
C CYS A 47 -18.08 -10.04 6.72
N PHE A 48 -17.81 -9.09 7.61
CA PHE A 48 -16.46 -8.71 8.00
C PHE A 48 -16.05 -9.36 9.32
N VAL A 49 -14.91 -10.05 9.35
CA VAL A 49 -14.36 -10.68 10.56
C VAL A 49 -13.16 -9.88 11.04
N ALA A 50 -13.23 -9.39 12.27
CA ALA A 50 -12.19 -8.57 12.89
C ALA A 50 -11.88 -9.01 14.32
N ARG A 51 -10.69 -8.68 14.84
CA ARG A 51 -10.39 -8.84 16.27
C ARG A 51 -11.15 -7.80 17.10
N GLU A 52 -11.52 -8.16 18.32
CA GLU A 52 -12.30 -7.29 19.23
C GLU A 52 -11.73 -5.87 19.40
N GLY A 53 -10.42 -5.74 19.63
CA GLY A 53 -9.76 -4.44 19.79
C GLY A 53 -9.77 -3.57 18.52
N PHE A 54 -10.10 -4.13 17.35
CA PHE A 54 -10.07 -3.43 16.05
C PHE A 54 -11.41 -3.47 15.30
N ALA A 55 -12.45 -4.12 15.86
CA ALA A 55 -13.75 -4.27 15.23
C ALA A 55 -14.59 -2.99 15.26
N ALA A 56 -14.29 -2.05 16.15
CA ALA A 56 -15.07 -0.83 16.36
C ALA A 56 -15.32 -0.03 15.06
N ALA A 57 -14.30 0.05 14.20
CA ALA A 57 -14.41 0.71 12.90
C ALA A 57 -15.43 0.01 11.99
N ALA A 58 -15.31 -1.31 11.83
CA ALA A 58 -16.20 -2.09 10.97
C ALA A 58 -17.65 -2.09 11.47
N GLN A 59 -17.86 -2.09 12.79
CA GLN A 59 -19.19 -2.05 13.40
C GLN A 59 -19.97 -0.77 13.10
N ARG A 60 -19.28 0.33 12.76
CA ARG A 60 -19.87 1.64 12.48
C ARG A 60 -20.05 1.91 10.99
N VAL A 61 -19.98 0.86 10.18
CA VAL A 61 -20.15 0.95 8.74
C VAL A 61 -21.50 0.35 8.37
N SER A 62 -22.44 1.19 7.98
CA SER A 62 -23.84 0.80 7.72
C SER A 62 -24.03 -0.06 6.47
N TRP A 63 -23.06 -0.08 5.55
CA TRP A 63 -23.12 -0.88 4.33
C TRP A 63 -22.49 -2.29 4.49
N LEU A 64 -21.96 -2.63 5.67
CA LEU A 64 -21.59 -4.00 6.01
C LEU A 64 -22.82 -4.74 6.55
N ASP A 65 -23.11 -5.90 5.98
CA ASP A 65 -24.27 -6.71 6.37
C ASP A 65 -24.06 -7.39 7.74
N LYS A 66 -22.82 -7.74 8.07
CA LYS A 66 -22.48 -8.35 9.35
C LYS A 66 -21.03 -8.09 9.75
N VAL A 67 -20.81 -7.85 11.04
CA VAL A 67 -19.47 -7.88 11.65
C VAL A 67 -19.39 -9.01 12.66
N ILE A 68 -18.42 -9.90 12.50
CA ILE A 68 -18.12 -10.97 13.44
C ILE A 68 -16.82 -10.64 14.15
N THR A 69 -16.90 -10.50 15.47
CA THR A 69 -15.75 -10.21 16.30
C THR A 69 -15.09 -11.51 16.77
N LEU A 70 -13.77 -11.63 16.62
CA LEU A 70 -12.93 -12.65 17.26
C LEU A 70 -12.52 -12.15 18.65
N PRO A 71 -13.04 -12.76 19.74
CA PRO A 71 -12.66 -12.41 21.10
C PRO A 71 -11.29 -13.04 21.43
N SER A 72 -10.24 -12.45 20.88
CA SER A 72 -8.89 -13.01 20.93
C SER A 72 -8.40 -13.13 22.36
N ASP A 73 -8.66 -12.13 23.20
CA ASP A 73 -8.15 -12.03 24.56
C ASP A 73 -8.88 -13.06 25.43
N ALA A 74 -10.21 -13.16 25.33
CA ALA A 74 -10.99 -14.17 26.05
C ALA A 74 -10.65 -15.63 25.62
N LEU A 75 -10.16 -15.84 24.39
CA LEU A 75 -9.76 -17.16 23.90
C LEU A 75 -8.31 -17.51 24.27
N LEU A 76 -7.40 -16.54 24.26
CA LEU A 76 -5.96 -16.74 24.42
C LEU A 76 -5.50 -16.55 25.87
N ASP A 77 -6.01 -15.54 26.58
CA ASP A 77 -5.55 -15.19 27.92
C ASP A 77 -5.72 -16.33 28.92
N PRO A 78 -6.84 -17.08 28.96
CA PRO A 78 -6.98 -18.24 29.85
C PRO A 78 -5.98 -19.36 29.55
N VAL A 79 -5.53 -19.50 28.30
CA VAL A 79 -4.51 -20.50 27.94
C VAL A 79 -3.12 -20.02 28.38
N LEU A 80 -2.83 -18.74 28.18
CA LEU A 80 -1.54 -18.13 28.51
C LEU A 80 -1.32 -18.01 30.03
N SER A 81 -2.39 -17.77 30.78
CA SER A 81 -2.39 -17.71 32.25
C SER A 81 -2.41 -19.08 32.92
N GLY A 82 -2.72 -20.14 32.18
CA GLY A 82 -2.86 -21.50 32.71
C GLY A 82 -4.23 -21.81 33.33
N ASP A 83 -5.16 -20.86 33.29
CA ASP A 83 -6.52 -20.97 33.85
C ASP A 83 -7.43 -21.91 33.03
N SER A 84 -7.07 -22.22 31.78
CA SER A 84 -7.84 -23.06 30.88
C SER A 84 -6.95 -24.04 30.12
N SER A 85 -7.45 -25.26 29.93
CA SER A 85 -6.76 -26.24 29.11
C SER A 85 -6.81 -25.85 27.63
N ARG A 86 -5.78 -26.22 26.87
CA ARG A 86 -5.76 -26.10 25.40
C ARG A 86 -7.02 -26.71 24.75
N HIS A 87 -7.53 -27.81 25.31
CA HIS A 87 -8.75 -28.46 24.81
C HIS A 87 -9.98 -27.54 24.94
N GLN A 88 -10.14 -26.86 26.07
CA GLN A 88 -11.25 -25.94 26.29
C GLN A 88 -11.17 -24.73 25.35
N ALA A 89 -9.98 -24.13 25.19
CA ALA A 89 -9.81 -23.03 24.25
C ALA A 89 -10.09 -23.43 22.80
N MET A 90 -9.68 -24.63 22.39
CA MET A 90 -10.04 -25.18 21.07
C MET A 90 -11.55 -25.40 20.93
N LYS A 91 -12.25 -25.79 22.00
CA LYS A 91 -13.71 -25.91 22.01
C LYS A 91 -14.39 -24.56 21.83
N GLU A 92 -13.92 -23.52 22.52
CA GLU A 92 -14.46 -22.16 22.35
C GLU A 92 -14.17 -21.60 20.96
N LEU A 93 -12.96 -21.81 20.43
CA LEU A 93 -12.62 -21.42 19.06
C LEU A 93 -13.47 -22.19 18.03
N ALA A 94 -13.74 -23.47 18.25
CA ALA A 94 -14.62 -24.27 17.39
C ALA A 94 -16.06 -23.74 17.42
N ARG A 95 -16.59 -23.39 18.60
CA ARG A 95 -17.92 -22.76 18.74
C ARG A 95 -17.99 -21.40 18.05
N TRP A 96 -16.96 -20.57 18.21
CA TRP A 96 -16.89 -19.27 17.54
C TRP A 96 -16.85 -19.44 16.01
N SER A 97 -15.95 -20.30 15.52
CA SER A 97 -15.77 -20.53 14.08
C SER A 97 -16.97 -21.22 13.43
N ALA A 98 -17.78 -21.97 14.18
CA ALA A 98 -19.05 -22.54 13.70
C ALA A 98 -19.98 -21.47 13.09
N ASN A 99 -19.99 -20.24 13.62
CA ASN A 99 -20.78 -19.13 13.09
C ASN A 99 -20.34 -18.67 11.69
N ILE A 100 -19.12 -19.03 11.30
CA ILE A 100 -18.50 -18.67 10.02
C ILE A 100 -18.55 -19.85 9.04
N ILE A 101 -18.23 -21.06 9.50
CA ILE A 101 -18.06 -22.25 8.64
C ILE A 101 -19.37 -23.01 8.39
N SER A 102 -20.44 -22.76 9.16
CA SER A 102 -21.72 -23.48 9.04
C SER A 102 -22.52 -23.12 7.79
N ARG A 103 -22.16 -22.05 7.07
CA ARG A 103 -22.86 -21.58 5.86
C ARG A 103 -21.87 -21.48 4.70
N PRO A 104 -22.27 -21.89 3.48
CA PRO A 104 -21.41 -21.73 2.31
C PRO A 104 -21.38 -20.26 1.88
N TRP A 105 -20.21 -19.81 1.45
CA TRP A 105 -19.97 -18.46 0.93
C TRP A 105 -19.78 -18.48 -0.60
N ASP A 106 -20.09 -17.37 -1.23
CA ASP A 106 -19.83 -17.18 -2.65
C ASP A 106 -18.35 -16.79 -2.85
N ILE A 107 -17.81 -15.94 -1.97
CA ILE A 107 -16.40 -15.55 -1.92
C ILE A 107 -15.94 -15.55 -0.45
N ALA A 108 -14.75 -16.09 -0.18
CA ALA A 108 -14.04 -15.91 1.09
C ALA A 108 -12.68 -15.26 0.85
N VAL A 109 -12.37 -14.21 1.61
CA VAL A 109 -11.20 -13.38 1.42
C VAL A 109 -10.39 -13.32 2.70
N ASN A 110 -9.13 -13.70 2.67
CA ASN A 110 -8.23 -13.58 3.81
C ASN A 110 -7.19 -12.49 3.61
N TRP A 111 -7.47 -11.30 4.16
CA TRP A 111 -6.59 -10.14 4.14
C TRP A 111 -5.76 -9.96 5.40
N SER A 112 -5.75 -10.97 6.27
CA SER A 112 -4.88 -10.98 7.45
C SER A 112 -3.45 -11.40 7.11
N TYR A 113 -3.27 -12.11 5.99
CA TYR A 113 -1.99 -12.65 5.49
C TYR A 113 -1.09 -13.29 6.57
N SER A 114 -1.72 -13.97 7.53
CA SER A 114 -1.04 -14.63 8.64
C SER A 114 -1.22 -16.14 8.58
N GLU A 115 -0.25 -16.89 9.08
CA GLU A 115 -0.35 -18.34 9.18
C GLU A 115 -1.58 -18.79 9.98
N ALA A 116 -1.90 -18.10 11.07
CA ALA A 116 -3.06 -18.43 11.91
C ALA A 116 -4.38 -18.29 11.14
N SER A 117 -4.57 -17.18 10.43
CA SER A 117 -5.79 -16.92 9.65
C SER A 117 -5.99 -17.89 8.47
N SER A 118 -4.89 -18.43 7.93
CA SER A 118 -4.96 -19.38 6.81
C SER A 118 -5.65 -20.69 7.17
N TYR A 119 -5.54 -21.15 8.43
CA TYR A 119 -6.25 -22.33 8.91
C TYR A 119 -7.76 -22.10 8.97
N LEU A 120 -8.20 -20.95 9.46
CA LEU A 120 -9.62 -20.57 9.45
C LEU A 120 -10.16 -20.52 8.02
N THR A 121 -9.41 -19.89 7.11
CA THR A 121 -9.78 -19.76 5.70
C THR A 121 -9.91 -21.13 5.01
N ALA A 122 -9.05 -22.09 5.36
CA ALA A 122 -9.13 -23.45 4.84
C ALA A 122 -10.45 -24.15 5.22
N LEU A 123 -10.95 -23.92 6.44
CA LEU A 123 -12.21 -24.49 6.96
C LEU A 123 -13.47 -23.86 6.38
N ILE A 124 -13.39 -22.63 5.85
CA ILE A 124 -14.55 -21.94 5.26
C ILE A 124 -14.91 -22.59 3.92
N ALA A 125 -16.17 -23.01 3.76
CA ALA A 125 -16.68 -23.44 2.47
C ALA A 125 -17.01 -22.22 1.60
N ALA A 126 -16.29 -22.01 0.51
CA ALA A 126 -16.52 -20.92 -0.44
C ALA A 126 -16.28 -21.37 -1.89
N LYS A 127 -17.01 -20.81 -2.86
CA LYS A 127 -16.78 -21.08 -4.28
C LYS A 127 -15.43 -20.54 -4.76
N VAL A 128 -15.08 -19.35 -4.27
CA VAL A 128 -13.82 -18.65 -4.55
C VAL A 128 -13.15 -18.32 -3.23
N LYS A 129 -11.85 -18.59 -3.11
CA LYS A 129 -11.03 -18.18 -1.98
C LYS A 129 -9.91 -17.25 -2.46
N LEU A 130 -9.72 -16.15 -1.76
CA LEU A 130 -8.65 -15.17 -1.99
C LEU A 130 -7.80 -15.04 -0.73
N GLY A 131 -6.54 -14.65 -0.87
CA GLY A 131 -5.63 -14.55 0.26
C GLY A 131 -4.95 -15.86 0.64
N TYR A 132 -4.47 -15.94 1.88
CA TYR A 132 -3.84 -17.15 2.40
C TYR A 132 -4.85 -18.19 2.87
N SER A 133 -4.60 -19.43 2.48
CA SER A 133 -5.34 -20.63 2.88
C SER A 133 -4.36 -21.77 3.14
N ARG A 134 -4.89 -22.98 3.38
CA ARG A 134 -4.11 -24.20 3.56
C ARG A 134 -4.53 -25.26 2.55
N ARG A 135 -3.57 -26.01 2.03
CA ARG A 135 -3.82 -27.23 1.24
C ARG A 135 -4.26 -28.37 2.16
N LYS A 136 -4.64 -29.51 1.57
CA LYS A 136 -5.06 -30.71 2.31
C LYS A 136 -3.97 -31.28 3.24
N ASP A 137 -2.71 -31.08 2.88
CA ASP A 137 -1.53 -31.45 3.66
C ASP A 137 -1.13 -30.39 4.70
N LEU A 138 -1.95 -29.35 4.88
CA LEU A 138 -1.73 -28.22 5.79
C LEU A 138 -0.56 -27.29 5.41
N SER A 139 0.01 -27.44 4.22
CA SER A 139 0.95 -26.44 3.71
C SER A 139 0.23 -25.11 3.42
N LEU A 140 0.91 -23.99 3.69
CA LEU A 140 0.42 -22.65 3.39
C LEU A 140 0.28 -22.50 1.88
N SER A 141 -0.79 -21.85 1.42
CA SER A 141 -0.93 -21.51 0.01
C SER A 141 -1.64 -20.17 -0.17
N ALA A 142 -1.12 -19.37 -1.09
CA ALA A 142 -1.73 -18.15 -1.59
C ALA A 142 -2.63 -18.53 -2.78
N MET A 143 -3.90 -18.13 -2.73
CA MET A 143 -4.92 -18.64 -3.66
C MET A 143 -5.02 -17.86 -4.98
N ASP A 144 -4.31 -16.74 -5.12
CA ASP A 144 -4.44 -15.79 -6.22
C ASP A 144 -3.15 -14.99 -6.46
N GLY A 145 -3.06 -14.33 -7.63
CA GLY A 145 -1.88 -13.59 -8.07
C GLY A 145 -1.49 -12.40 -7.16
N TRP A 146 -2.45 -11.64 -6.64
CA TRP A 146 -2.14 -10.55 -5.72
C TRP A 146 -1.64 -11.06 -4.37
N SER A 147 -2.12 -12.23 -3.92
CA SER A 147 -1.57 -12.90 -2.75
C SER A 147 -0.16 -13.42 -2.99
N HIS A 148 0.17 -13.89 -4.19
CA HIS A 148 1.57 -14.20 -4.56
C HIS A 148 2.44 -12.95 -4.44
N TYR A 149 1.99 -11.83 -5.00
CA TYR A 149 2.70 -10.56 -4.95
C TYR A 149 2.93 -10.05 -3.52
N LEU A 150 1.90 -10.10 -2.67
CA LEU A 150 2.02 -9.71 -1.27
C LEU A 150 3.01 -10.59 -0.51
N GLN A 151 2.99 -11.91 -0.75
CA GLN A 151 3.93 -12.85 -0.14
C GLN A 151 5.37 -12.59 -0.59
N SER A 152 5.59 -12.38 -1.89
CA SER A 152 6.94 -12.28 -2.46
C SER A 152 7.57 -10.90 -2.32
N ILE A 153 6.79 -9.84 -2.56
CA ILE A 153 7.30 -8.46 -2.66
C ILE A 153 7.08 -7.70 -1.37
N VAL A 154 5.82 -7.58 -0.92
CA VAL A 154 5.48 -6.74 0.24
C VAL A 154 6.03 -7.35 1.54
N GLN A 155 5.67 -8.60 1.84
CA GLN A 155 6.20 -9.32 3.00
C GLN A 155 7.70 -9.66 2.85
N GLY A 156 8.16 -9.82 1.61
CA GLY A 156 9.59 -10.01 1.28
C GLY A 156 10.43 -8.74 1.47
N GLY A 157 9.80 -7.61 1.73
CA GLY A 157 10.49 -6.36 2.00
C GLY A 157 11.10 -5.72 0.75
N ILE A 158 10.69 -6.11 -0.44
CA ILE A 158 11.18 -5.60 -1.71
C ILE A 158 10.54 -4.22 -1.99
N PRO A 159 11.32 -3.20 -2.42
CA PRO A 159 10.77 -1.90 -2.77
C PRO A 159 9.70 -2.02 -3.85
N GLN A 160 8.56 -1.37 -3.63
CA GLN A 160 7.40 -1.37 -4.52
C GLN A 160 6.50 -0.16 -4.25
N ASN A 161 5.68 0.22 -5.24
CA ASN A 161 4.94 1.49 -5.24
C ASN A 161 3.42 1.33 -5.38
N ILE A 162 2.89 0.13 -5.18
CA ILE A 162 1.46 -0.18 -5.17
C ILE A 162 0.97 -0.16 -3.73
N HIS A 163 -0.02 0.69 -3.47
CA HIS A 163 -0.60 0.82 -2.15
C HIS A 163 -1.42 -0.42 -1.78
N LEU A 164 -1.41 -0.81 -0.49
CA LEU A 164 -2.14 -1.98 -0.01
C LEU A 164 -3.63 -1.91 -0.36
N THR A 165 -4.30 -0.79 -0.08
CA THR A 165 -5.70 -0.57 -0.48
C THR A 165 -5.95 -0.86 -1.97
N ASP A 166 -5.03 -0.48 -2.87
CA ASP A 166 -5.19 -0.76 -4.30
C ASP A 166 -5.10 -2.26 -4.57
N ILE A 167 -4.11 -2.95 -3.99
CA ILE A 167 -3.96 -4.41 -4.10
C ILE A 167 -5.24 -5.13 -3.64
N LEU A 168 -5.76 -4.78 -2.46
CA LEU A 168 -6.96 -5.40 -1.90
C LEU A 168 -8.19 -5.15 -2.79
N THR A 169 -8.33 -3.91 -3.28
CA THR A 169 -9.43 -3.51 -4.16
C THR A 169 -9.38 -4.29 -5.47
N THR A 170 -8.24 -4.29 -6.17
CA THR A 170 -8.09 -4.99 -7.44
C THR A 170 -8.24 -6.49 -7.28
N GLN A 171 -7.72 -7.08 -6.19
CA GLN A 171 -7.87 -8.51 -5.93
C GLN A 171 -9.35 -8.92 -5.85
N LEU A 172 -10.17 -8.20 -5.08
CA LEU A 172 -11.58 -8.53 -4.94
C LEU A 172 -12.37 -8.22 -6.22
N LEU A 173 -12.11 -7.08 -6.86
CA LEU A 173 -12.80 -6.69 -8.10
C LEU A 173 -12.52 -7.65 -9.25
N THR A 174 -11.27 -8.11 -9.42
CA THR A 174 -10.92 -9.11 -10.43
C THR A 174 -11.68 -10.42 -10.21
N ALA A 175 -11.77 -10.89 -8.96
CA ALA A 175 -12.53 -12.10 -8.65
C ALA A 175 -14.04 -11.92 -8.88
N LEU A 176 -14.59 -10.76 -8.52
CA LEU A 176 -15.99 -10.43 -8.79
C LEU A 176 -16.28 -10.41 -10.29
N GLN A 177 -15.42 -9.77 -11.08
CA GLN A 177 -15.57 -9.68 -12.53
C GLN A 177 -15.51 -11.07 -13.20
N ILE A 178 -14.52 -11.90 -12.84
CA ILE A 178 -14.35 -13.25 -13.39
C ILE A 178 -15.54 -14.16 -13.08
N HIS A 179 -16.09 -14.08 -11.86
CA HIS A 179 -17.08 -15.04 -11.37
C HIS A 179 -18.54 -14.55 -11.40
N TYR A 180 -18.77 -13.24 -11.44
CA TYR A 180 -20.10 -12.63 -11.30
C TYR A 180 -20.39 -11.56 -12.38
N GLY A 181 -19.45 -11.29 -13.30
CA GLY A 181 -19.62 -10.42 -14.46
C GLY A 181 -19.25 -8.96 -14.21
N GLU A 182 -19.46 -8.12 -15.22
CA GLU A 182 -19.06 -6.70 -15.19
C GLU A 182 -19.77 -5.90 -14.09
N PRO A 183 -19.10 -4.86 -13.53
CA PRO A 183 -19.67 -4.02 -12.50
C PRO A 183 -20.87 -3.20 -13.00
N SER A 184 -21.70 -2.75 -12.05
CA SER A 184 -22.93 -2.00 -12.35
C SER A 184 -22.70 -0.56 -12.84
N ALA A 185 -21.52 0.01 -12.60
CA ALA A 185 -21.14 1.36 -12.98
C ALA A 185 -19.64 1.48 -13.26
N SER A 186 -19.20 2.58 -13.90
CA SER A 186 -17.78 2.92 -14.04
C SER A 186 -17.24 3.50 -12.73
N GLY A 187 -16.17 2.89 -12.19
CA GLY A 187 -15.61 3.16 -10.85
C GLY A 187 -14.84 4.48 -10.67
N ASN A 188 -15.46 5.61 -11.02
CA ASN A 188 -14.80 6.92 -10.98
C ASN A 188 -15.02 7.70 -9.68
N VAL A 189 -15.75 7.15 -8.71
CA VAL A 189 -16.02 7.85 -7.44
C VAL A 189 -14.97 7.44 -6.40
N PRO A 190 -14.33 8.42 -5.71
CA PRO A 190 -13.46 8.11 -4.58
C PRO A 190 -14.24 7.42 -3.44
N ALA A 191 -13.71 6.32 -2.92
CA ALA A 191 -14.32 5.55 -1.82
C ALA A 191 -14.22 6.22 -0.43
N THR A 192 -13.97 7.54 -0.36
CA THR A 192 -13.76 8.29 0.90
C THR A 192 -14.86 9.31 1.13
N SER A 193 -15.26 9.50 2.40
CA SER A 193 -16.34 10.42 2.76
C SER A 193 -16.29 10.84 4.22
N LYS A 194 -16.61 12.11 4.53
CA LYS A 194 -16.79 12.60 5.91
C LYS A 194 -17.87 11.85 6.69
N SER A 195 -18.78 11.19 5.97
CA SER A 195 -19.89 10.38 6.51
C SER A 195 -19.64 8.86 6.34
N PHE A 196 -18.38 8.45 6.20
CA PHE A 196 -18.02 7.04 6.00
C PHE A 196 -18.54 6.12 7.11
N PHE A 197 -18.60 6.62 8.35
CA PHE A 197 -19.10 5.90 9.52
C PHE A 197 -20.45 6.47 10.00
N SER A 198 -21.36 5.62 10.45
CA SER A 198 -22.59 5.98 11.15
C SER A 198 -22.35 6.06 12.66
N ALA A 199 -22.84 7.11 13.31
CA ALA A 199 -22.85 7.23 14.78
C ALA A 199 -24.20 6.79 15.34
N GLU A 200 -24.23 5.99 16.41
CA GLU A 200 -25.47 5.65 17.13
C GLU A 200 -25.84 6.72 18.18
N ILE A 201 -27.10 6.70 18.64
CA ILE A 201 -27.68 7.73 19.52
C ILE A 201 -26.97 7.81 20.88
N ASP A 202 -26.54 6.69 21.47
CA ASP A 202 -25.82 6.69 22.75
C ASP A 202 -24.38 7.26 22.62
N ASP A 203 -23.79 7.15 21.43
CA ASP A 203 -22.48 7.74 21.13
C ASP A 203 -22.56 9.27 21.06
N PHE A 204 -23.70 9.81 20.63
CA PHE A 204 -23.94 11.26 20.67
C PHE A 204 -23.85 11.79 22.10
N CYS A 205 -24.39 11.10 23.10
CA CYS A 205 -24.31 11.55 24.50
C CYS A 205 -22.84 11.65 24.98
N THR A 206 -22.01 10.65 24.70
CA THR A 206 -20.57 10.68 25.06
C THR A 206 -19.84 11.80 24.34
N ILE A 207 -20.13 12.02 23.06
CA ILE A 207 -19.57 13.12 22.28
C ILE A 207 -20.04 14.46 22.87
N LEU A 208 -21.33 14.63 23.15
CA LEU A 208 -21.95 15.84 23.70
C LEU A 208 -21.32 16.30 25.02
N HIS A 209 -20.91 15.35 25.87
CA HIS A 209 -20.26 15.64 27.15
C HIS A 209 -18.73 15.83 27.07
N SER A 210 -18.10 15.58 25.92
CA SER A 210 -16.66 15.78 25.75
C SER A 210 -16.29 17.27 25.66
N ASP A 211 -15.07 17.64 26.04
CA ASP A 211 -14.59 19.02 25.86
C ASP A 211 -14.50 19.42 24.38
N TRP A 212 -14.54 18.45 23.45
CA TRP A 212 -14.59 18.70 22.01
C TRP A 212 -15.84 19.45 21.56
N THR A 213 -16.97 19.30 22.26
CA THR A 213 -18.22 19.98 21.88
C THR A 213 -18.27 21.42 22.36
N LYS A 214 -17.47 21.78 23.36
CA LYS A 214 -17.28 23.16 23.84
C LYS A 214 -16.29 23.95 22.98
N ARG A 215 -15.72 23.35 21.94
CA ARG A 215 -14.67 23.96 21.11
C ARG A 215 -15.19 25.20 20.38
N ASP A 216 -14.28 26.14 20.11
CA ASP A 216 -14.57 27.30 19.26
C ASP A 216 -14.80 26.85 17.80
N LEU A 217 -16.06 26.89 17.36
CA LEU A 217 -16.47 26.52 16.01
C LEU A 217 -16.09 27.58 14.95
N SER A 218 -15.73 28.81 15.36
CA SER A 218 -15.27 29.84 14.42
C SER A 218 -13.81 29.63 14.00
N ARG A 219 -13.13 28.62 14.57
CA ARG A 219 -11.71 28.32 14.33
C ARG A 219 -11.55 27.08 13.46
N ARG A 220 -10.39 27.00 12.82
CA ARG A 220 -9.97 25.83 12.04
C ARG A 220 -9.16 24.89 12.94
N TRP A 221 -9.56 23.63 13.03
CA TRP A 221 -8.91 22.67 13.92
C TRP A 221 -7.92 21.75 13.17
N ILE A 222 -6.75 21.55 13.78
CA ILE A 222 -5.74 20.56 13.35
C ILE A 222 -5.63 19.49 14.44
N ALA A 223 -5.91 18.24 14.09
CA ALA A 223 -5.63 17.11 14.99
C ALA A 223 -4.16 16.72 14.89
N ILE A 224 -3.51 16.49 16.02
CA ILE A 224 -2.12 16.01 16.10
C ILE A 224 -2.11 14.67 16.82
N GLN A 225 -1.77 13.59 16.10
CA GLN A 225 -1.53 12.26 16.65
C GLN A 225 -0.07 12.16 17.10
N LEU A 226 0.16 12.08 18.43
CA LEU A 226 1.48 12.27 19.02
C LEU A 226 2.39 11.03 19.03
N GLY A 227 1.84 9.82 18.94
CA GLY A 227 2.63 8.60 18.96
C GLY A 227 2.37 7.70 17.75
N ALA A 228 2.88 6.48 17.84
CA ALA A 228 2.78 5.44 16.83
C ALA A 228 2.95 4.07 17.51
N ALA A 229 2.55 3.00 16.81
CA ALA A 229 2.64 1.64 17.34
C ALA A 229 4.08 1.21 17.69
N ARG A 230 5.10 1.85 17.11
CA ARG A 230 6.51 1.69 17.46
C ARG A 230 7.12 3.05 17.78
N ALA A 231 8.01 3.09 18.77
CA ALA A 231 8.64 4.33 19.22
C ALA A 231 9.51 4.99 18.14
N ASP A 232 10.19 4.19 17.31
CA ASP A 232 11.05 4.66 16.21
C ASP A 232 10.27 5.28 15.04
N LYS A 233 8.95 5.05 14.98
CA LYS A 233 8.03 5.66 14.02
C LYS A 233 7.33 6.91 14.57
N ALA A 234 7.50 7.24 15.86
CA ALA A 234 6.83 8.38 16.49
C ALA A 234 7.78 9.58 16.55
N TRP A 235 7.37 10.71 15.99
CA TRP A 235 8.16 11.95 16.06
C TRP A 235 8.08 12.60 17.45
N ASN A 236 9.11 13.36 17.82
CA ASN A 236 9.24 13.91 19.17
C ASN A 236 8.09 14.91 19.48
N PRO A 237 7.36 14.74 20.61
CA PRO A 237 6.29 15.67 21.01
C PRO A 237 6.71 17.15 21.10
N SER A 238 7.94 17.45 21.52
CA SER A 238 8.45 18.82 21.52
C SER A 238 8.55 19.40 20.10
N LYS A 239 8.87 18.59 19.10
CA LYS A 239 8.90 19.04 17.70
C LYS A 239 7.48 19.33 17.18
N TRP A 240 6.50 18.51 17.56
CA TRP A 240 5.09 18.81 17.28
C TRP A 240 4.63 20.14 17.90
N ALA A 241 4.99 20.41 19.15
CA ALA A 241 4.66 21.68 19.81
C ALA A 241 5.29 22.89 19.11
N LYS A 242 6.53 22.76 18.64
CA LYS A 242 7.19 23.81 17.83
C LYS A 242 6.48 24.07 16.51
N VAL A 243 6.04 23.02 15.81
CA VAL A 243 5.21 23.18 14.59
C VAL A 243 3.92 23.93 14.92
N ALA A 244 3.19 23.50 15.96
CA ALA A 244 1.95 24.15 16.38
C ALA A 244 2.18 25.62 16.76
N SER A 245 3.31 25.96 17.39
CA SER A 245 3.66 27.34 17.76
C SER A 245 3.93 28.21 16.52
N LEU A 246 4.66 27.67 15.53
CA LEU A 246 4.88 28.36 14.25
C LEU A 246 3.56 28.67 13.53
N ILE A 247 2.62 27.72 13.54
CA ILE A 247 1.27 27.90 12.99
C ILE A 247 0.49 28.94 13.78
N SER A 248 0.41 28.80 15.10
CA SER A 248 -0.33 29.72 15.98
C SER A 248 0.10 31.18 15.80
N ALA A 249 1.41 31.41 15.71
CA ALA A 249 1.98 32.75 15.57
C ALA A 249 1.64 33.45 14.24
N ARG A 250 1.38 32.69 13.16
CA ARG A 250 1.18 33.23 11.80
C ARG A 250 -0.22 33.02 11.25
N HIS A 251 -0.97 32.10 11.85
CA HIS A 251 -2.30 31.68 11.45
C HIS A 251 -3.21 31.56 12.67
N PRO A 252 -3.61 32.71 13.29
CA PRO A 252 -4.38 32.74 14.53
C PRO A 252 -5.80 32.16 14.38
N GLU A 253 -6.26 31.89 13.16
CA GLU A 253 -7.50 31.16 12.88
C GLU A 253 -7.42 29.67 13.23
N TYR A 254 -6.22 29.09 13.40
CA TYR A 254 -6.06 27.68 13.72
C TYR A 254 -6.00 27.40 15.23
N ARG A 255 -6.49 26.21 15.60
CA ARG A 255 -6.46 25.62 16.93
C ARG A 255 -6.03 24.16 16.82
N PHE A 256 -5.54 23.57 17.90
CA PHE A 256 -5.00 22.21 17.89
C PHE A 256 -5.75 21.30 18.84
N VAL A 257 -5.92 20.05 18.42
CA VAL A 257 -6.40 18.98 19.30
C VAL A 257 -5.40 17.84 19.31
N LEU A 258 -4.92 17.47 20.50
CA LEU A 258 -4.01 16.35 20.69
C LEU A 258 -4.83 15.08 20.85
N ILE A 259 -4.54 14.09 20.02
CA ILE A 259 -5.19 12.77 20.04
C ILE A 259 -4.14 11.68 20.25
N GLY A 260 -4.57 10.59 20.87
CA GLY A 260 -3.73 9.45 21.20
C GLY A 260 -4.39 8.47 22.16
N GLY A 261 -3.85 7.27 22.22
CA GLY A 261 -4.27 6.23 23.17
C GLY A 261 -3.90 6.57 24.62
N LYS A 262 -4.41 5.77 25.57
CA LYS A 262 -4.11 5.95 27.01
C LYS A 262 -2.61 5.84 27.30
N ASP A 263 -1.91 4.96 26.60
CA ASP A 263 -0.47 4.74 26.78
C ASP A 263 0.38 5.89 26.23
N GLU A 264 -0.23 6.86 25.53
CA GLU A 264 0.45 8.02 24.94
C GLU A 264 0.36 9.29 25.81
N GLN A 265 -0.25 9.22 27.00
CA GLN A 265 -0.39 10.38 27.90
C GLN A 265 0.94 11.07 28.21
N THR A 266 2.04 10.32 28.35
CA THR A 266 3.38 10.89 28.56
C THR A 266 3.82 11.78 27.40
N ARG A 267 3.43 11.43 26.16
CA ARG A 267 3.70 12.24 24.97
C ARG A 267 2.87 13.51 24.98
N GLY A 268 1.59 13.43 25.38
CA GLY A 268 0.73 14.59 25.58
C GLY A 268 1.30 15.58 26.60
N ARG A 269 1.78 15.08 27.75
CA ARG A 269 2.46 15.91 28.76
C ARG A 269 3.74 16.55 28.23
N ALA A 270 4.54 15.82 27.46
CA ALA A 270 5.75 16.36 26.85
C ALA A 270 5.45 17.48 25.83
N PHE A 271 4.41 17.32 25.01
CA PHE A 271 3.94 18.38 24.12
C PHE A 271 3.55 19.64 24.92
N LEU A 272 2.71 19.49 25.94
CA LEU A 272 2.20 20.62 26.73
C LEU A 272 3.33 21.34 27.49
N LYS A 273 4.31 20.59 28.00
CA LYS A 273 5.50 21.18 28.63
C LYS A 273 6.31 22.04 27.65
N GLU A 274 6.51 21.56 26.42
CA GLU A 274 7.17 22.37 25.39
C GLU A 274 6.32 23.60 25.03
N TRP A 275 5.01 23.42 24.86
CA TRP A 275 4.06 24.50 24.56
C TRP A 275 4.11 25.64 25.58
N GLU A 276 4.11 25.29 26.88
CA GLU A 276 4.28 26.23 27.98
C GLU A 276 5.64 26.92 27.95
N SER A 277 6.72 26.18 27.68
CA SER A 277 8.07 26.76 27.59
C SER A 277 8.22 27.78 26.44
N LEU A 278 7.42 27.62 25.37
CA LEU A 278 7.32 28.54 24.25
C LEU A 278 6.38 29.73 24.52
N GLN A 279 5.90 29.87 25.77
CA GLN A 279 5.01 30.95 26.23
C GLN A 279 3.74 31.09 25.39
N GLN A 280 3.20 29.97 24.92
CA GLN A 280 1.99 29.96 24.10
C GLN A 280 0.71 29.89 24.96
N ASP A 281 -0.39 30.44 24.45
CA ASP A 281 -1.69 30.40 25.13
C ASP A 281 -2.22 28.94 25.18
N PRO A 282 -2.48 28.38 26.38
CA PRO A 282 -3.02 27.02 26.52
C PRO A 282 -4.44 26.88 25.94
N SER A 283 -5.21 27.97 25.79
CA SER A 283 -6.57 27.93 25.20
C SER A 283 -6.59 27.52 23.73
N VAL A 284 -5.42 27.56 23.07
CA VAL A 284 -5.25 27.24 21.65
C VAL A 284 -5.14 25.72 21.42
N VAL A 285 -4.89 24.94 22.47
CA VAL A 285 -4.64 23.49 22.41
C VAL A 285 -5.61 22.74 23.31
N LEU A 286 -6.38 21.83 22.74
CA LEU A 286 -7.19 20.87 23.49
C LEU A 286 -6.49 19.52 23.58
N ASN A 287 -6.28 18.98 24.78
CA ASN A 287 -5.66 17.67 24.96
C ASN A 287 -6.71 16.58 25.22
N LEU A 288 -6.93 15.70 24.24
CA LEU A 288 -7.83 14.53 24.36
C LEU A 288 -7.06 13.19 24.38
N VAL A 289 -5.75 13.20 24.60
CA VAL A 289 -4.94 11.97 24.65
C VAL A 289 -5.44 11.07 25.79
N GLY A 290 -5.74 9.81 25.44
CA GLY A 290 -6.30 8.81 26.36
C GLY A 290 -7.77 9.01 26.73
N GLN A 291 -8.43 10.02 26.17
CA GLN A 291 -9.81 10.40 26.47
C GLN A 291 -10.78 10.10 25.32
N THR A 292 -10.29 9.50 24.23
CA THR A 292 -11.10 9.21 23.04
C THR A 292 -11.41 7.71 22.93
N GLY A 293 -12.69 7.36 22.83
CA GLY A 293 -13.14 6.12 22.20
C GLY A 293 -13.17 6.28 20.67
N PHE A 294 -13.51 5.22 19.94
CA PHE A 294 -13.50 5.26 18.47
C PHE A 294 -14.42 6.36 17.91
N ASP A 295 -15.63 6.54 18.46
CA ASP A 295 -16.59 7.56 17.98
C ASP A 295 -16.11 8.98 18.15
N LEU A 296 -15.68 9.33 19.37
CA LEU A 296 -15.13 10.66 19.62
C LEU A 296 -13.88 10.90 18.76
N TRP A 297 -13.03 9.90 18.60
CA TRP A 297 -11.84 9.99 17.76
C TRP A 297 -12.19 10.25 16.28
N ALA A 298 -13.15 9.49 15.73
CA ALA A 298 -13.65 9.68 14.37
C ALA A 298 -14.34 11.05 14.19
N ALA A 299 -15.16 11.48 15.16
CA ALA A 299 -15.84 12.78 15.14
C ALA A 299 -14.85 13.95 15.19
N VAL A 300 -13.81 13.85 16.02
CA VAL A 300 -12.71 14.83 16.09
C VAL A 300 -12.00 14.91 14.73
N ILE A 301 -11.56 13.78 14.18
CA ILE A 301 -10.85 13.73 12.89
C ILE A 301 -11.73 14.25 11.75
N ALA A 302 -13.00 13.87 11.68
CA ALA A 302 -13.94 14.32 10.65
C ALA A 302 -14.16 15.84 10.71
N SER A 303 -14.15 16.43 11.92
CA SER A 303 -14.36 17.86 12.14
C SER A 303 -13.10 18.72 11.95
N CYS A 304 -11.92 18.10 11.89
CA CYS A 304 -10.66 18.81 11.64
C CYS A 304 -10.44 19.12 10.15
N HIS A 305 -9.67 20.17 9.90
CA HIS A 305 -9.23 20.56 8.55
C HIS A 305 -7.97 19.78 8.13
N TRP A 306 -7.14 19.43 9.11
CA TRP A 306 -5.92 18.66 8.94
C TRP A 306 -5.74 17.64 10.06
N VAL A 307 -5.14 16.50 9.72
CA VAL A 307 -4.54 15.57 10.69
C VAL A 307 -3.04 15.53 10.44
N PHE A 308 -2.27 15.85 11.47
CA PHE A 308 -0.83 15.67 11.52
C PHE A 308 -0.53 14.37 12.25
N SER A 309 0.14 13.45 11.59
CA SER A 309 0.39 12.13 12.15
C SER A 309 1.67 11.53 11.59
N CYS A 310 2.33 10.70 12.39
CA CYS A 310 3.27 9.71 11.85
C CYS A 310 2.51 8.52 11.22
N ASP A 311 3.20 7.42 10.93
CA ASP A 311 2.63 6.16 10.43
C ASP A 311 1.77 5.47 11.50
N THR A 312 0.45 5.78 11.50
CA THR A 312 -0.53 5.32 12.50
C THR A 312 -1.90 5.08 11.90
N ALA A 313 -2.80 4.43 12.67
CA ALA A 313 -4.19 4.29 12.29
C ALA A 313 -4.94 5.63 12.08
N ALA A 314 -4.50 6.74 12.70
CA ALA A 314 -5.12 8.06 12.54
C ALA A 314 -5.03 8.58 11.11
N LEU A 315 -3.92 8.26 10.42
CA LEU A 315 -3.72 8.60 9.02
C LEU A 315 -4.74 7.88 8.12
N HIS A 316 -4.98 6.59 8.35
CA HIS A 316 -5.95 5.81 7.57
C HIS A 316 -7.38 6.24 7.88
N LEU A 317 -7.69 6.56 9.14
CA LEU A 317 -9.02 7.05 9.52
C LEU A 317 -9.30 8.40 8.88
N ALA A 318 -8.33 9.33 8.92
CA ALA A 318 -8.42 10.61 8.25
C ALA A 318 -8.61 10.45 6.73
N SER A 319 -7.91 9.50 6.11
CA SER A 319 -8.04 9.15 4.69
C SER A 319 -9.48 8.68 4.37
N ALA A 320 -10.02 7.73 5.13
CA ALA A 320 -11.39 7.23 4.97
C ALA A 320 -12.43 8.35 5.13
N LEU A 321 -12.20 9.26 6.09
CA LEU A 321 -13.06 10.41 6.38
C LEU A 321 -12.87 11.60 5.42
N GLY A 322 -11.93 11.54 4.48
CA GLY A 322 -11.61 12.66 3.60
C GLY A 322 -11.03 13.88 4.32
N THR A 323 -10.45 13.71 5.52
CA THR A 323 -9.68 14.77 6.20
C THR A 323 -8.26 14.80 5.64
N ARG A 324 -7.76 15.98 5.28
CA ARG A 324 -6.40 16.12 4.73
C ARG A 324 -5.36 15.69 5.76
N VAL A 325 -4.33 14.99 5.29
CA VAL A 325 -3.27 14.43 6.16
C VAL A 325 -1.94 15.06 5.79
N LEU A 326 -1.20 15.48 6.82
CA LEU A 326 0.25 15.71 6.73
C LEU A 326 0.94 14.60 7.50
N ASN A 327 1.56 13.68 6.76
CA ASN A 327 2.25 12.54 7.31
C ASN A 327 3.73 12.83 7.52
N VAL A 328 4.17 12.90 8.78
CA VAL A 328 5.59 12.97 9.14
C VAL A 328 6.13 11.54 9.19
N SER A 329 6.68 11.09 8.07
CA SER A 329 7.14 9.72 7.84
C SER A 329 8.59 9.55 8.31
N VAL A 330 8.76 9.33 9.61
CA VAL A 330 10.05 9.01 10.27
C VAL A 330 10.09 7.54 10.68
N GLY A 331 11.31 6.98 10.77
CA GLY A 331 11.51 5.56 11.03
C GLY A 331 11.35 4.67 9.79
N PRO A 332 11.33 3.34 9.94
CA PRO A 332 11.24 2.39 8.84
C PRO A 332 9.79 2.30 8.31
N VAL A 333 9.34 3.40 7.70
CA VAL A 333 7.98 3.58 7.16
C VAL A 333 8.00 3.44 5.65
N ARG A 334 7.04 2.68 5.12
CA ARG A 334 6.86 2.45 3.68
C ARG A 334 5.63 3.20 3.18
N TYR A 335 5.72 4.52 3.15
CA TYR A 335 4.60 5.39 2.82
C TYR A 335 3.99 5.13 1.42
N LEU A 336 4.75 4.55 0.49
CA LEU A 336 4.24 4.15 -0.83
C LEU A 336 3.25 2.97 -0.72
N GLU A 337 3.42 2.12 0.29
CA GLU A 337 2.62 0.92 0.51
C GLU A 337 1.42 1.19 1.43
N THR A 338 1.60 2.04 2.45
CA THR A 338 0.61 2.28 3.52
C THR A 338 0.44 3.75 3.90
N GLY A 339 0.79 4.67 3.00
CA GLY A 339 0.60 6.11 3.23
C GLY A 339 -0.87 6.52 3.27
N PRO A 340 -1.14 7.84 3.36
CA PRO A 340 -2.52 8.32 3.32
C PRO A 340 -3.12 8.06 1.94
N TYR A 341 -4.22 7.31 1.91
CA TYR A 341 -4.89 6.90 0.67
C TYR A 341 -5.90 7.96 0.24
N GLY A 342 -5.77 8.47 -0.99
CA GLY A 342 -6.68 9.49 -1.53
C GLY A 342 -5.94 10.65 -2.17
N ASN A 343 -6.69 11.72 -2.47
CA ASN A 343 -6.15 12.93 -3.09
C ASN A 343 -5.72 13.97 -2.06
N ALA A 344 -4.66 14.72 -2.39
CA ALA A 344 -4.25 15.92 -1.67
C ALA A 344 -3.85 15.72 -0.19
N HIS A 345 -3.34 14.53 0.13
CA HIS A 345 -2.55 14.28 1.34
C HIS A 345 -1.07 14.52 1.05
N PHE A 346 -0.29 14.77 2.09
CA PHE A 346 1.11 15.15 1.99
C PHE A 346 1.96 14.24 2.88
N VAL A 347 3.09 13.77 2.37
CA VAL A 347 4.08 12.99 3.12
C VAL A 347 5.39 13.78 3.15
N ILE A 348 5.94 13.98 4.34
CA ILE A 348 7.27 14.54 4.55
C ILE A 348 8.17 13.49 5.19
N ARG A 349 9.36 13.33 4.63
CA ARG A 349 10.41 12.44 5.15
C ARG A 349 11.79 13.04 4.95
N ALA A 350 12.80 12.49 5.60
CA ALA A 350 14.19 12.81 5.31
C ALA A 350 14.53 12.46 3.86
N SER A 351 15.31 13.33 3.19
CA SER A 351 15.77 13.11 1.83
C SER A 351 16.88 12.07 1.73
N ALA A 352 17.79 12.07 2.71
CA ALA A 352 18.86 11.11 2.82
C ALA A 352 18.35 9.75 3.30
N ASN A 353 19.01 8.68 2.85
CA ASN A 353 18.75 7.35 3.38
C ASN A 353 19.18 7.29 4.85
N CYS A 354 18.21 7.00 5.71
CA CYS A 354 18.45 6.89 7.14
C CYS A 354 18.95 5.48 7.47
N LYS A 355 20.18 5.36 7.98
CA LYS A 355 20.77 4.06 8.35
C LYS A 355 19.93 3.27 9.36
N GLY A 356 19.37 3.94 10.37
CA GLY A 356 18.44 3.34 11.32
C GLY A 356 17.16 2.76 10.69
N CYS A 357 16.75 3.27 9.54
CA CYS A 357 15.60 2.72 8.81
C CYS A 357 15.95 1.48 7.98
N GLU A 358 17.23 1.27 7.66
CA GLU A 358 17.72 0.13 6.87
C GLU A 358 18.22 -1.02 7.76
N SER A 359 18.77 -0.71 8.93
CA SER A 359 19.41 -1.66 9.83
C SER A 359 18.98 -1.46 11.28
N ASN A 360 18.59 -2.56 11.95
CA ASN A 360 18.23 -2.54 13.36
C ASN A 360 19.43 -2.15 14.24
N GLY A 361 19.19 -1.28 15.24
CA GLY A 361 20.20 -0.85 16.22
C GLY A 361 20.98 0.41 15.84
N GLU A 362 20.84 0.89 14.60
CA GLU A 362 21.45 2.14 14.13
C GLU A 362 20.62 3.37 14.54
N LYS A 363 21.28 4.54 14.68
CA LYS A 363 20.59 5.78 15.04
C LYS A 363 19.72 6.28 13.88
N HIS A 364 18.49 6.69 14.17
CA HIS A 364 17.61 7.29 13.17
C HIS A 364 17.90 8.79 12.94
N SER A 365 18.78 9.11 11.98
CA SER A 365 19.02 10.50 11.53
C SER A 365 17.75 11.21 11.07
N CYS A 366 16.80 10.47 10.48
CA CYS A 366 15.56 11.04 9.94
C CYS A 366 14.71 11.79 10.97
N HIS A 367 14.84 11.47 12.27
CA HIS A 367 14.17 12.21 13.32
C HIS A 367 14.70 13.63 13.47
N GLU A 368 15.98 13.86 13.15
CA GLU A 368 16.62 15.17 13.14
C GLU A 368 16.47 15.89 11.82
N ASP A 369 16.63 15.18 10.69
CA ASP A 369 16.55 15.76 9.34
C ASP A 369 15.16 16.36 9.03
N VAL A 370 14.10 15.76 9.58
CA VAL A 370 12.76 16.35 9.51
C VAL A 370 12.60 17.34 10.66
N THR A 371 12.71 18.63 10.37
CA THR A 371 12.63 19.73 11.36
C THR A 371 11.23 20.34 11.45
N PRO A 372 10.88 21.01 12.57
CA PRO A 372 9.64 21.77 12.70
C PRO A 372 9.39 22.80 11.60
N GLU A 373 10.44 23.51 11.18
CA GLU A 373 10.37 24.52 10.12
C GLU A 373 10.06 23.87 8.76
N GLY A 374 10.70 22.74 8.45
CA GLY A 374 10.43 21.98 7.23
C GLY A 374 8.99 21.45 7.19
N VAL A 375 8.47 20.95 8.32
CA VAL A 375 7.07 20.49 8.44
C VAL A 375 6.11 21.65 8.28
N TYR A 376 6.35 22.79 8.93
CA TYR A 376 5.50 23.97 8.82
C TYR A 376 5.52 24.56 7.39
N ALA A 377 6.67 24.62 6.74
CA ALA A 377 6.81 25.07 5.36
C ALA A 377 6.06 24.16 4.36
N ALA A 378 6.19 22.84 4.53
CA ALA A 378 5.44 21.86 3.74
C ALA A 378 3.92 21.97 3.97
N TRP A 379 3.49 22.14 5.22
CA TRP A 379 2.09 22.34 5.55
C TRP A 379 1.52 23.63 4.95
N THR A 380 2.21 24.76 5.10
CA THR A 380 1.74 26.06 4.58
C THR A 380 1.63 26.04 3.05
N TYR A 381 2.57 25.39 2.35
CA TYR A 381 2.45 25.10 0.92
C TYR A 381 1.16 24.32 0.63
N ALA A 382 0.97 23.19 1.33
CA ALA A 382 -0.17 22.32 1.12
C ALA A 382 -1.52 23.00 1.45
N ALA A 383 -1.55 23.82 2.50
CA ALA A 383 -2.72 24.56 2.96
C ALA A 383 -3.12 25.69 1.98
N THR A 384 -2.16 26.22 1.22
CA THR A 384 -2.38 27.30 0.24
C THR A 384 -2.39 26.83 -1.22
N GLU A 385 -2.27 25.52 -1.47
CA GLU A 385 -2.18 24.93 -2.82
C GLU A 385 -3.28 25.43 -3.78
N TRP A 386 -4.50 25.56 -3.24
CA TRP A 386 -5.66 26.05 -3.97
C TRP A 386 -5.56 27.54 -4.31
N SER A 387 -5.09 28.36 -3.37
CA SER A 387 -4.99 29.81 -3.53
C SER A 387 -3.99 30.22 -4.62
N HIS A 388 -2.93 29.43 -4.82
CA HIS A 388 -1.92 29.70 -5.85
C HIS A 388 -2.09 28.85 -7.12
N HIS A 389 -3.21 28.12 -7.26
CA HIS A 389 -3.50 27.26 -8.42
C HIS A 389 -2.33 26.37 -8.85
N ARG A 390 -1.51 25.89 -7.90
CA ARG A 390 -0.28 25.11 -8.17
C ARG A 390 0.80 25.82 -9.04
N ASN A 391 0.71 27.14 -9.20
CA ASN A 391 1.71 27.93 -9.93
C ASN A 391 2.97 28.25 -9.09
N LEU A 392 2.87 28.14 -7.77
CA LEU A 392 4.01 28.26 -6.86
C LEU A 392 4.69 26.90 -6.71
N SER A 393 5.99 26.82 -6.99
CA SER A 393 6.79 25.63 -6.69
C SER A 393 7.12 25.57 -5.22
N ILE A 394 7.35 24.36 -4.68
CA ILE A 394 7.69 24.18 -3.27
C ILE A 394 9.03 24.85 -2.92
N GLU A 395 9.98 24.88 -3.86
CA GLU A 395 11.28 25.55 -3.71
C GLU A 395 11.09 27.05 -3.51
N LYS A 396 10.27 27.69 -4.37
CA LYS A 396 9.96 29.12 -4.24
C LYS A 396 9.25 29.43 -2.93
N HIS A 397 8.35 28.55 -2.50
CA HIS A 397 7.65 28.69 -1.21
C HIS A 397 8.62 28.63 -0.02
N PHE A 398 9.53 27.65 -0.01
CA PHE A 398 10.57 27.57 1.02
C PHE A 398 11.52 28.77 1.00
N GLN A 399 11.86 29.26 -0.20
CA GLN A 399 12.67 30.47 -0.37
C GLN A 399 11.98 31.71 0.21
N GLN A 400 10.68 31.89 -0.04
CA GLN A 400 9.91 33.01 0.50
C GLN A 400 9.84 33.00 2.03
N LEU A 401 9.88 31.81 2.64
CA LEU A 401 9.92 31.63 4.09
C LEU A 401 11.33 31.73 4.69
N GLY A 402 12.37 31.83 3.86
CA GLY A 402 13.77 31.87 4.30
C GLY A 402 14.30 30.52 4.81
N TRP A 403 13.74 29.40 4.33
CA TRP A 403 14.09 28.04 4.79
C TRP A 403 14.53 27.10 3.66
N SER A 404 15.11 27.64 2.58
CA SER A 404 15.59 26.83 1.46
C SER A 404 16.52 25.70 1.89
N ASP A 405 17.36 25.94 2.90
CA ASP A 405 18.30 24.97 3.48
C ASP A 405 17.60 23.77 4.15
N ARG A 406 16.38 23.94 4.63
CA ARG A 406 15.56 22.85 5.19
C ARG A 406 15.03 21.94 4.09
N LEU A 407 14.74 22.48 2.91
CA LEU A 407 14.23 21.69 1.79
C LEU A 407 15.23 20.62 1.36
N ASP A 408 16.53 20.91 1.44
CA ASP A 408 17.61 19.98 1.09
C ASP A 408 17.64 18.72 1.97
N GLN A 409 17.16 18.81 3.21
CA GLN A 409 17.14 17.71 4.19
C GLN A 409 15.89 16.84 4.09
N ILE A 410 14.84 17.30 3.42
CA ILE A 410 13.55 16.63 3.35
C ILE A 410 13.10 16.33 1.92
N SER A 411 12.16 15.41 1.78
CA SER A 411 11.40 15.20 0.56
C SER A 411 9.93 15.25 0.90
N VAL A 412 9.19 16.00 0.08
CA VAL A 412 7.75 16.20 0.24
C VAL A 412 7.05 15.55 -0.95
N PHE A 413 6.05 14.74 -0.66
CA PHE A 413 5.24 14.04 -1.66
C PHE A 413 3.78 14.42 -1.49
N ARG A 414 3.05 14.48 -2.60
CA ARG A 414 1.60 14.68 -2.63
C ARG A 414 0.92 13.42 -3.14
N SER A 415 -0.11 12.95 -2.43
CA SER A 415 -0.92 11.84 -2.89
C SER A 415 -1.92 12.29 -3.97
N ARG A 416 -2.09 11.46 -4.99
CA ARG A 416 -3.07 11.64 -6.07
C ARG A 416 -3.57 10.27 -6.52
N ILE A 417 -4.88 10.15 -6.72
CA ILE A 417 -5.48 8.99 -7.39
C ILE A 417 -5.28 9.16 -8.90
N ARG A 418 -4.61 8.20 -9.53
CA ARG A 418 -4.42 8.16 -10.98
C ARG A 418 -5.75 7.97 -11.69
N ASP A 419 -5.82 8.49 -12.91
CA ASP A 419 -6.92 8.15 -13.80
C ASP A 419 -6.92 6.64 -14.10
N VAL A 420 -8.09 6.08 -14.37
CA VAL A 420 -8.22 4.64 -14.72
C VAL A 420 -7.42 4.31 -15.98
N ASN A 421 -7.32 5.24 -16.93
CA ASN A 421 -6.52 5.06 -18.15
C ASN A 421 -5.00 5.09 -17.88
N GLU A 422 -4.58 5.57 -16.71
CA GLU A 422 -3.19 5.57 -16.23
C GLU A 422 -2.94 4.42 -15.22
N GLY A 423 -3.81 3.40 -15.23
CA GLY A 423 -3.72 2.22 -14.38
C GLY A 423 -4.40 2.37 -13.01
N GLY A 424 -4.92 3.56 -12.68
CA GLY A 424 -5.63 3.82 -11.42
C GLY A 424 -4.78 3.64 -10.15
N GLY A 425 -5.44 3.82 -9.00
CA GLY A 425 -4.83 3.72 -7.68
C GLY A 425 -4.05 4.96 -7.25
N VAL A 426 -3.58 4.97 -6.00
CA VAL A 426 -2.86 6.12 -5.45
C VAL A 426 -1.41 6.17 -5.96
N ASN A 427 -0.94 7.37 -6.20
CA ASN A 427 0.44 7.70 -6.53
C ASN A 427 0.92 8.82 -5.60
N PHE A 428 2.19 8.78 -5.22
CA PHE A 428 2.83 9.82 -4.40
C PHE A 428 3.79 10.62 -5.27
N GLU A 429 3.32 11.77 -5.76
CA GLU A 429 4.06 12.68 -6.63
C GLU A 429 5.12 13.45 -5.80
N PRO A 430 6.42 13.36 -6.12
CA PRO A 430 7.43 14.16 -5.46
C PRO A 430 7.26 15.64 -5.84
N LEU A 431 7.21 16.52 -4.83
CA LEU A 431 7.13 17.97 -5.05
C LEU A 431 8.51 18.60 -5.20
N CYS A 432 9.55 17.95 -4.67
CA CYS A 432 10.94 18.34 -4.85
C CYS A 432 11.58 17.42 -5.89
N ARG A 433 12.09 17.95 -6.99
CA ARG A 433 12.80 17.13 -7.98
C ARG A 433 14.16 16.68 -7.44
N ARG A 434 14.37 15.37 -7.37
CA ARG A 434 15.63 14.74 -6.98
C ARG A 434 15.86 13.51 -7.85
N PRO A 435 17.12 13.19 -8.19
CA PRO A 435 17.44 11.94 -8.85
C PRO A 435 16.92 10.74 -8.05
N LEU A 436 16.40 9.74 -8.75
CA LEU A 436 15.92 8.52 -8.14
C LEU A 436 17.08 7.72 -7.54
N THR A 437 16.87 7.18 -6.35
CA THR A 437 17.72 6.12 -5.83
C THR A 437 17.42 4.80 -6.55
N ALA A 438 18.37 3.86 -6.53
CA ALA A 438 18.15 2.52 -7.08
C ALA A 438 16.92 1.82 -6.49
N ALA A 439 16.63 2.04 -5.20
CA ALA A 439 15.45 1.48 -4.55
C ALA A 439 14.14 2.07 -5.07
N LEU A 440 14.06 3.40 -5.24
CA LEU A 440 12.87 4.07 -5.78
C LEU A 440 12.65 3.72 -7.26
N TRP A 441 13.73 3.63 -8.05
CA TRP A 441 13.67 3.18 -9.43
C TRP A 441 13.19 1.72 -9.51
N SER A 442 13.79 0.82 -8.72
CA SER A 442 13.39 -0.60 -8.69
C SER A 442 11.91 -0.75 -8.27
N GLY A 443 11.46 0.01 -7.27
CA GLY A 443 10.05 0.02 -6.86
C GLY A 443 9.08 0.47 -7.95
N LYS A 444 9.47 1.48 -8.75
CA LYS A 444 8.71 1.89 -9.94
C LYS A 444 8.62 0.76 -10.96
N VAL A 445 9.72 0.09 -11.29
CA VAL A 445 9.71 -0.99 -12.29
C VAL A 445 8.90 -2.20 -11.79
N ILE A 446 9.04 -2.60 -10.53
CA ILE A 446 8.27 -3.71 -9.93
C ILE A 446 6.78 -3.38 -9.88
N GLU A 447 6.40 -2.13 -9.62
CA GLU A 447 5.00 -1.68 -9.75
C GLU A 447 4.48 -1.93 -11.18
N GLN A 448 5.24 -1.55 -12.22
CA GLN A 448 4.79 -1.72 -13.61
C GLN A 448 4.68 -3.20 -14.00
N VAL A 449 5.62 -4.03 -13.54
CA VAL A 449 5.56 -5.49 -13.74
C VAL A 449 4.29 -6.06 -13.11
N ALA A 450 4.00 -5.72 -11.85
CA ALA A 450 2.81 -6.22 -11.16
C ALA A 450 1.50 -5.73 -11.79
N ARG A 451 1.42 -4.47 -12.21
CA ARG A 451 0.24 -3.93 -12.89
C ARG A 451 0.00 -4.59 -14.25
N SER A 452 1.06 -4.88 -15.00
CA SER A 452 0.98 -5.65 -16.24
C SER A 452 0.39 -7.04 -15.99
N TRP A 453 0.88 -7.72 -14.94
CA TRP A 453 0.44 -9.08 -14.61
C TRP A 453 -0.98 -9.18 -14.07
N TYR A 454 -1.39 -8.25 -13.20
CA TYR A 454 -2.59 -8.43 -12.40
C TYR A 454 -3.72 -7.44 -12.72
N CYS A 455 -3.43 -6.35 -13.42
CA CYS A 455 -4.43 -5.37 -13.85
C CYS A 455 -4.68 -5.40 -15.36
N GLY A 456 -3.90 -6.14 -16.15
CA GLY A 456 -3.99 -6.11 -17.61
C GLY A 456 -3.67 -4.73 -18.23
N TRP A 457 -3.01 -3.86 -17.46
CA TRP A 457 -2.58 -2.54 -17.90
C TRP A 457 -1.08 -2.52 -18.08
N THR A 458 -0.63 -2.27 -19.30
CA THR A 458 0.79 -2.12 -19.63
C THR A 458 1.09 -0.64 -19.87
N PRO A 459 1.89 0.03 -19.03
CA PRO A 459 2.31 1.41 -19.27
C PRO A 459 3.19 1.50 -20.52
N GLU A 460 3.26 2.70 -21.10
CA GLU A 460 4.38 3.05 -21.97
C GLU A 460 5.67 3.13 -21.14
N ILE A 461 6.72 2.43 -21.59
CA ILE A 461 8.00 2.35 -20.87
C ILE A 461 8.60 3.74 -20.75
N GLY A 462 8.89 4.16 -19.52
CA GLY A 462 9.53 5.44 -19.23
C GLY A 462 8.62 6.67 -19.30
N LYS A 463 7.31 6.52 -19.52
CA LYS A 463 6.37 7.66 -19.54
C LYS A 463 6.48 8.57 -18.31
N ASP A 464 6.71 7.97 -17.15
CA ASP A 464 6.84 8.66 -15.86
C ASP A 464 8.30 8.88 -15.43
N LEU A 465 9.24 8.86 -16.39
CA LEU A 465 10.66 8.97 -16.16
C LEU A 465 11.27 10.06 -17.05
N SER A 466 11.99 10.99 -16.42
CA SER A 466 12.72 12.04 -17.11
C SER A 466 14.23 11.81 -17.01
N ARG A 467 15.01 12.49 -17.85
CA ARG A 467 16.48 12.46 -17.77
C ARG A 467 16.99 12.97 -16.41
N GLU A 468 16.29 13.91 -15.80
CA GLU A 468 16.65 14.53 -14.52
C GLU A 468 16.50 13.54 -13.34
N ASP A 469 15.64 12.53 -13.50
CA ASP A 469 15.47 11.46 -12.52
C ASP A 469 16.66 10.49 -12.52
N ILE A 470 17.46 10.45 -13.59
CA ILE A 470 18.56 9.50 -13.78
C ILE A 470 19.89 10.14 -13.41
N GLY A 471 20.19 10.13 -12.10
CA GLY A 471 21.45 10.62 -11.55
C GLY A 471 22.64 9.67 -11.77
N PRO A 472 23.89 10.15 -11.57
CA PRO A 472 25.11 9.36 -11.79
C PRO A 472 25.17 8.05 -10.99
N ASP A 473 24.72 8.07 -9.74
CA ASP A 473 24.70 6.88 -8.88
C ASP A 473 23.74 5.81 -9.42
N LEU A 474 22.57 6.23 -9.92
CA LEU A 474 21.62 5.33 -10.54
C LEU A 474 22.17 4.76 -11.85
N VAL A 475 22.83 5.58 -12.68
CA VAL A 475 23.49 5.11 -13.91
C VAL A 475 24.50 4.01 -13.63
N LYS A 476 25.32 4.17 -12.57
CA LYS A 476 26.30 3.16 -12.17
C LYS A 476 25.60 1.83 -11.85
N VAL A 477 24.58 1.86 -11.00
CA VAL A 477 23.81 0.66 -10.62
C VAL A 477 23.14 0.02 -11.84
N LEU A 478 22.55 0.82 -12.73
CA LEU A 478 21.88 0.29 -13.93
C LEU A 478 22.85 -0.38 -14.92
N ARG A 479 24.08 0.12 -15.04
CA ARG A 479 25.11 -0.50 -15.89
C ARG A 479 25.55 -1.86 -15.32
N GLU A 480 25.75 -1.93 -14.00
CA GLU A 480 26.07 -3.20 -13.31
C GLU A 480 24.91 -4.19 -13.42
N LEU A 481 23.67 -3.70 -13.48
CA LEU A 481 22.45 -4.51 -13.54
C LEU A 481 22.11 -5.02 -14.95
N ALA A 482 22.53 -4.32 -16.00
CA ALA A 482 22.09 -4.58 -17.38
C ALA A 482 22.36 -6.02 -17.84
N GLU A 483 23.59 -6.51 -17.63
CA GLU A 483 23.95 -7.88 -17.98
C GLU A 483 23.15 -8.90 -17.16
N SER A 484 23.02 -8.70 -15.85
CA SER A 484 22.25 -9.61 -14.99
C SER A 484 20.76 -9.63 -15.32
N ALA A 485 20.18 -8.50 -15.72
CA ALA A 485 18.80 -8.41 -16.18
C ALA A 485 18.61 -9.13 -17.53
N GLU A 486 19.59 -9.05 -18.43
CA GLU A 486 19.57 -9.79 -19.70
C GLU A 486 19.66 -11.30 -19.46
N VAL A 487 20.57 -11.74 -18.59
CA VAL A 487 20.68 -13.15 -18.19
C VAL A 487 19.37 -13.62 -17.55
N LEU A 488 18.77 -12.83 -16.65
CA LEU A 488 17.49 -13.16 -16.04
C LEU A 488 16.38 -13.35 -17.10
N ALA A 489 16.25 -12.44 -18.05
CA ALA A 489 15.25 -12.53 -19.11
C ALA A 489 15.43 -13.83 -19.94
N ARG A 490 16.67 -14.14 -20.35
CA ARG A 490 16.98 -15.36 -21.11
C ARG A 490 16.72 -16.64 -20.30
N VAL A 491 17.08 -16.65 -19.01
CA VAL A 491 16.86 -17.81 -18.13
C VAL A 491 15.37 -18.06 -17.92
N CYS A 492 14.57 -17.02 -17.70
CA CYS A 492 13.12 -17.16 -17.56
C CYS A 492 12.46 -17.63 -18.87
N GLU A 493 12.91 -17.11 -20.03
CA GLU A 493 12.41 -17.53 -21.34
C GLU A 493 12.73 -19.01 -21.62
N GLU A 494 13.95 -19.45 -21.34
CA GLU A 494 14.34 -20.85 -21.49
C GLU A 494 13.58 -21.77 -20.52
N ALA A 495 13.36 -21.33 -19.27
CA ALA A 495 12.57 -22.09 -18.30
C ALA A 495 11.11 -22.25 -18.79
N ASN A 496 10.52 -21.19 -19.35
CA ASN A 496 9.20 -21.25 -19.97
C ASN A 496 9.17 -22.27 -21.12
N ARG A 497 10.16 -22.22 -22.02
CA ARG A 497 10.27 -23.15 -23.16
C ARG A 497 10.33 -24.60 -22.69
N LEU A 498 11.18 -24.92 -21.71
CA LEU A 498 11.30 -26.27 -21.17
C LEU A 498 10.04 -26.74 -20.43
N ALA A 499 9.36 -25.83 -19.71
CA ALA A 499 8.11 -26.13 -19.04
C ALA A 499 6.96 -26.44 -20.03
N ILE A 500 6.91 -25.77 -21.18
CA ILE A 500 5.97 -26.08 -22.28
C ILE A 500 6.25 -27.50 -22.81
N VAL A 501 7.51 -27.83 -23.09
CA VAL A 501 7.90 -29.18 -23.56
C VAL A 501 7.55 -30.25 -22.52
N MET A 502 7.79 -29.96 -21.23
CA MET A 502 7.41 -30.86 -20.14
C MET A 502 5.90 -31.07 -20.07
N THR A 503 5.12 -30.02 -20.30
CA THR A 503 3.65 -30.08 -20.35
C THR A 503 3.17 -30.97 -21.49
N GLU A 504 3.68 -30.77 -22.69
CA GLU A 504 3.33 -31.57 -23.87
C GLU A 504 3.66 -33.06 -23.68
N LYS A 505 4.88 -33.36 -23.21
CA LYS A 505 5.28 -34.74 -22.90
C LYS A 505 4.39 -35.36 -21.82
N SER A 506 4.11 -34.62 -20.75
CA SER A 506 3.28 -35.11 -19.65
C SER A 506 1.83 -35.37 -20.09
N ARG A 507 1.27 -34.54 -20.99
CA ARG A 507 -0.08 -34.74 -21.57
C ARG A 507 -0.17 -36.01 -22.42
N ASN A 508 0.92 -36.38 -23.09
CA ASN A 508 0.97 -37.54 -23.99
C ASN A 508 1.24 -38.87 -23.27
N LEU A 509 1.43 -38.86 -21.95
CA LEU A 509 1.60 -40.09 -21.17
C LEU A 509 0.32 -40.93 -21.19
N LYS A 510 0.46 -42.21 -21.58
CA LYS A 510 -0.66 -43.18 -21.48
C LYS A 510 -1.10 -43.43 -20.04
N SER A 511 -0.14 -43.42 -19.10
CA SER A 511 -0.39 -43.57 -17.67
C SER A 511 0.78 -42.98 -16.88
N GLU A 512 0.48 -42.13 -15.89
CA GLU A 512 1.48 -41.61 -14.95
C GLU A 512 2.02 -42.71 -14.02
N ARG A 513 1.27 -43.79 -13.82
CA ARG A 513 1.66 -44.91 -12.95
C ARG A 513 2.50 -45.95 -13.69
N LEU A 514 2.38 -46.02 -15.02
CA LEU A 514 3.06 -46.98 -15.88
C LEU A 514 3.71 -46.22 -17.03
N MET A 515 4.80 -45.53 -16.71
CA MET A 515 5.61 -44.79 -17.68
C MET A 515 6.67 -45.69 -18.32
N SER A 516 6.96 -45.45 -19.61
CA SER A 516 8.13 -46.09 -20.23
C SER A 516 9.42 -45.58 -19.59
N LEU A 517 10.49 -46.37 -19.65
CA LEU A 517 11.82 -45.95 -19.18
C LEU A 517 12.29 -44.68 -19.91
N GLN A 518 11.96 -44.55 -21.20
CA GLN A 518 12.31 -43.37 -21.99
C GLN A 518 11.56 -42.14 -21.50
N ASP A 519 10.24 -42.20 -21.34
CA ASP A 519 9.43 -41.06 -20.88
C ASP A 519 9.87 -40.61 -19.49
N ARG A 520 10.20 -41.56 -18.61
CA ARG A 520 10.71 -41.26 -17.26
C ARG A 520 12.05 -40.56 -17.32
N THR A 521 12.96 -41.01 -18.19
CA THR A 521 14.27 -40.38 -18.37
C THR A 521 14.12 -38.97 -18.93
N ASP A 522 13.29 -38.79 -19.97
CA ASP A 522 13.06 -37.49 -20.59
C ASP A 522 12.47 -36.47 -19.62
N LEU A 523 11.44 -36.87 -18.85
CA LEU A 523 10.82 -35.99 -17.86
C LEU A 523 11.76 -35.67 -16.70
N HIS A 524 12.62 -36.62 -16.30
CA HIS A 524 13.65 -36.37 -15.30
C HIS A 524 14.67 -35.34 -15.80
N VAL A 525 15.15 -35.46 -17.04
CA VAL A 525 16.08 -34.50 -17.65
C VAL A 525 15.46 -33.10 -17.70
N LEU A 526 14.21 -32.99 -18.17
CA LEU A 526 13.49 -31.71 -18.19
C LEU A 526 13.35 -31.10 -16.79
N SER A 527 12.96 -31.91 -15.81
CA SER A 527 12.84 -31.47 -14.42
C SER A 527 14.17 -31.01 -13.83
N THR A 528 15.28 -31.72 -14.12
CA THR A 528 16.62 -31.32 -13.67
C THR A 528 17.02 -29.98 -14.28
N ASN A 529 16.83 -29.80 -15.58
CA ASN A 529 17.17 -28.56 -16.27
C ASN A 529 16.33 -27.38 -15.74
N LEU A 530 15.03 -27.58 -15.50
CA LEU A 530 14.17 -26.56 -14.89
C LEU A 530 14.67 -26.17 -13.49
N GLN A 531 15.08 -27.15 -12.67
CA GLN A 531 15.63 -26.88 -11.34
C GLN A 531 16.95 -26.09 -11.41
N GLU A 532 17.80 -26.36 -12.40
CA GLU A 532 19.03 -25.60 -12.62
C GLU A 532 18.76 -24.14 -13.01
N LEU A 533 17.79 -23.91 -13.90
CA LEU A 533 17.35 -22.57 -14.29
C LEU A 533 16.72 -21.82 -13.11
N ASP A 534 15.88 -22.48 -12.33
CA ASP A 534 15.31 -21.90 -11.11
C ASP A 534 16.41 -21.51 -10.10
N ASN A 535 17.42 -22.38 -9.91
CA ASN A 535 18.59 -22.06 -9.08
C ASN A 535 19.39 -20.86 -9.62
N LEU A 536 19.45 -20.66 -10.94
CA LEU A 536 20.07 -19.48 -11.55
C LEU A 536 19.28 -18.21 -11.23
N ILE A 537 17.95 -18.23 -11.35
CA ILE A 537 17.07 -17.11 -10.98
C ILE A 537 17.32 -16.72 -9.51
N HIS A 538 17.38 -17.71 -8.62
CA HIS A 538 17.64 -17.47 -7.20
C HIS A 538 19.01 -16.85 -6.94
N ARG A 539 20.07 -17.34 -7.60
CA ARG A 539 21.43 -16.78 -7.50
C ARG A 539 21.51 -15.34 -7.99
N LEU A 540 20.85 -15.01 -9.11
CA LEU A 540 20.78 -13.64 -9.62
C LEU A 540 20.13 -12.70 -8.60
N GLY A 541 19.00 -13.10 -8.01
CA GLY A 541 18.32 -12.30 -6.99
C GLY A 541 19.10 -12.16 -5.68
N ALA A 542 19.90 -13.16 -5.30
CA ALA A 542 20.75 -13.11 -4.12
C ALA A 542 21.95 -12.17 -4.28
N ASN A 543 22.53 -12.11 -5.49
CA ASN A 543 23.70 -11.28 -5.79
C ASN A 543 23.34 -9.84 -6.18
N HIS A 544 22.13 -9.61 -6.70
CA HIS A 544 21.68 -8.29 -7.16
C HIS A 544 20.36 -7.91 -6.49
N LYS A 545 20.42 -7.04 -5.48
CA LYS A 545 19.26 -6.56 -4.72
C LYS A 545 18.08 -6.07 -5.59
N PRO A 546 18.29 -5.36 -6.72
CA PRO A 546 17.18 -4.96 -7.60
C PRO A 546 16.43 -6.13 -8.27
N LEU A 547 17.08 -7.29 -8.44
CA LEU A 547 16.49 -8.50 -9.04
C LEU A 547 15.89 -9.46 -7.99
N GLN A 548 16.07 -9.17 -6.70
CA GLN A 548 15.61 -10.02 -5.61
C GLN A 548 14.09 -10.31 -5.70
N GLY A 549 13.30 -9.37 -6.22
CA GLY A 549 11.87 -9.55 -6.44
C GLY A 549 11.54 -10.78 -7.30
N PHE A 550 12.24 -10.99 -8.41
CA PHE A 550 12.02 -12.13 -9.31
C PHE A 550 12.34 -13.47 -8.66
N SER A 551 13.41 -13.53 -7.86
CA SER A 551 13.75 -14.71 -7.06
C SER A 551 12.64 -15.06 -6.06
N GLN A 552 12.13 -14.06 -5.33
CA GLN A 552 11.02 -14.28 -4.40
C GLN A 552 9.72 -14.68 -5.10
N MET A 553 9.42 -14.06 -6.24
CA MET A 553 8.23 -14.36 -7.04
C MET A 553 8.30 -15.76 -7.62
N ALA A 554 9.45 -16.17 -8.18
CA ALA A 554 9.64 -17.53 -8.69
C ALA A 554 9.39 -18.58 -7.60
N ARG A 555 9.99 -18.40 -6.41
CA ARG A 555 9.75 -19.27 -5.25
C ARG A 555 8.27 -19.37 -4.88
N VAL A 556 7.58 -18.24 -4.80
CA VAL A 556 6.16 -18.21 -4.42
C VAL A 556 5.27 -18.83 -5.49
N LEU A 557 5.52 -18.56 -6.77
CA LEU A 557 4.77 -19.15 -7.88
C LEU A 557 4.94 -20.68 -7.91
N MET A 558 6.19 -21.17 -7.85
CA MET A 558 6.49 -22.61 -7.84
C MET A 558 5.91 -23.32 -6.60
N HIS A 559 5.89 -22.67 -5.44
CA HIS A 559 5.26 -23.22 -4.23
C HIS A 559 3.73 -23.32 -4.35
N ASN A 560 3.10 -22.48 -5.17
CA ASN A 560 1.66 -22.39 -5.31
C ASN A 560 1.09 -23.13 -6.53
N LEU A 561 1.89 -23.93 -7.24
CA LEU A 561 1.39 -24.78 -8.35
C LEU A 561 0.21 -25.67 -7.91
N ALA A 562 -0.79 -25.79 -8.78
CA ALA A 562 -2.00 -26.56 -8.52
C ALA A 562 -2.19 -27.66 -9.56
N GLY A 563 -2.59 -28.85 -9.14
CA GLY A 563 -2.81 -29.96 -10.06
C GLY A 563 -2.86 -31.30 -9.31
N LYS A 564 -3.66 -32.22 -9.82
CA LYS A 564 -3.70 -33.62 -9.37
C LYS A 564 -2.88 -34.52 -10.28
N LYS A 565 -2.77 -34.14 -11.55
CA LYS A 565 -2.03 -34.86 -12.58
C LYS A 565 -0.70 -34.15 -12.87
N LEU A 566 0.30 -34.90 -13.31
CA LEU A 566 1.62 -34.36 -13.62
C LEU A 566 1.54 -33.25 -14.69
N TRP A 567 0.71 -33.46 -15.72
CA TRP A 567 0.57 -32.47 -16.78
C TRP A 567 -0.13 -31.18 -16.32
N GLU A 568 -1.02 -31.25 -15.31
CA GLU A 568 -1.67 -30.06 -14.74
C GLU A 568 -0.62 -29.22 -14.00
N ILE A 569 0.25 -29.86 -13.21
CA ILE A 569 1.35 -29.19 -12.51
C ILE A 569 2.35 -28.61 -13.52
N ALA A 570 2.66 -29.35 -14.59
CA ALA A 570 3.54 -28.88 -15.66
C ALA A 570 2.95 -27.65 -16.37
N ASP A 571 1.65 -27.66 -16.67
CA ASP A 571 0.94 -26.54 -17.32
C ASP A 571 0.95 -25.28 -16.44
N GLU A 572 0.65 -25.41 -15.15
CA GLU A 572 0.77 -24.32 -14.17
C GLU A 572 2.21 -23.79 -14.05
N SER A 573 3.20 -24.67 -14.13
CA SER A 573 4.62 -24.26 -14.14
C SER A 573 4.96 -23.46 -15.38
N ALA A 574 4.45 -23.84 -16.55
CA ALA A 574 4.63 -23.10 -17.80
C ALA A 574 3.94 -21.73 -17.75
N ILE A 575 2.73 -21.64 -17.19
CA ILE A 575 2.05 -20.36 -16.94
C ILE A 575 2.91 -19.46 -16.05
N SER A 576 3.44 -20.00 -14.96
CA SER A 576 4.28 -19.27 -14.00
C SER A 576 5.61 -18.80 -14.61
N TYR A 577 6.29 -19.64 -15.38
CA TYR A 577 7.54 -19.27 -16.06
C TYR A 577 7.33 -18.25 -17.18
N ARG A 578 6.23 -18.37 -17.94
CA ARG A 578 5.84 -17.33 -18.90
C ARG A 578 5.63 -15.98 -18.21
N GLN A 579 4.89 -15.97 -17.09
CA GLN A 579 4.69 -14.75 -16.32
C GLN A 579 6.02 -14.14 -15.87
N LEU A 580 6.95 -14.95 -15.32
CA LEU A 580 8.31 -14.51 -14.96
C LEU A 580 9.10 -13.98 -16.17
N ALA A 581 9.01 -14.63 -17.33
CA ALA A 581 9.69 -14.22 -18.56
C ALA A 581 9.16 -12.86 -19.05
N ASP A 582 7.84 -12.67 -19.07
CA ASP A 582 7.22 -11.40 -19.45
C ASP A 582 7.65 -10.26 -18.52
N GLY A 583 7.66 -10.51 -17.21
CA GLY A 583 8.12 -9.52 -16.23
C GLY A 583 9.61 -9.22 -16.34
N ALA A 584 10.46 -10.23 -16.55
CA ALA A 584 11.91 -10.06 -16.70
C ALA A 584 12.25 -9.29 -17.99
N SER A 585 11.53 -9.56 -19.08
CA SER A 585 11.65 -8.82 -20.35
C SER A 585 11.23 -7.35 -20.19
N LEU A 586 10.12 -7.09 -19.51
CA LEU A 586 9.70 -5.73 -19.18
C LEU A 586 10.74 -5.01 -18.32
N TYR A 587 11.27 -5.68 -17.29
CA TYR A 587 12.30 -5.13 -16.43
C TYR A 587 13.57 -4.75 -17.19
N LEU A 588 14.06 -5.65 -18.07
CA LEU A 588 15.19 -5.39 -18.95
C LEU A 588 14.94 -4.18 -19.86
N SER A 589 13.73 -4.07 -20.41
CA SER A 589 13.34 -2.93 -21.24
C SER A 589 13.38 -1.61 -20.46
N TRP A 590 12.98 -1.61 -19.18
CA TRP A 590 13.12 -0.47 -18.29
C TRP A 590 14.59 -0.11 -17.98
N VAL A 591 15.46 -1.11 -17.75
CA VAL A 591 16.91 -0.88 -17.58
C VAL A 591 17.49 -0.20 -18.82
N ASN A 592 17.23 -0.75 -20.00
CA ASN A 592 17.72 -0.24 -21.27
C ASN A 592 17.21 1.17 -21.56
N HIS A 593 15.91 1.41 -21.34
CA HIS A 593 15.32 2.74 -21.51
C HIS A 593 15.95 3.76 -20.56
N SER A 594 16.12 3.41 -19.28
CA SER A 594 16.71 4.30 -18.28
C SER A 594 18.17 4.65 -18.62
N LEU A 595 18.95 3.69 -19.10
CA LEU A 595 20.32 3.92 -19.59
C LEU A 595 20.34 4.77 -20.87
N ALA A 596 19.36 4.61 -21.76
CA ALA A 596 19.23 5.43 -22.97
C ALA A 596 18.90 6.89 -22.63
N LEU A 597 18.00 7.14 -21.67
CA LEU A 597 17.69 8.49 -21.19
C LEU A 597 18.91 9.20 -20.56
N ALA A 598 19.82 8.43 -19.95
CA ALA A 598 21.04 8.97 -19.36
C ALA A 598 22.08 9.42 -20.40
N LYS A 599 22.00 8.96 -21.66
CA LYS A 599 22.96 9.35 -22.70
C LYS A 599 22.86 10.85 -22.96
N PRO A 600 23.98 11.57 -23.11
CA PRO A 600 23.95 12.96 -23.52
C PRO A 600 23.28 13.05 -24.89
N LYS A 601 22.23 13.88 -25.02
CA LYS A 601 21.73 14.28 -26.34
C LYS A 601 22.89 14.92 -27.09
N ALA A 602 23.27 14.35 -28.23
CA ALA A 602 24.11 15.07 -29.17
C ALA A 602 23.39 16.38 -29.50
N LEU A 603 24.03 17.53 -29.28
CA LEU A 603 23.53 18.77 -29.88
C LEU A 603 23.56 18.55 -31.39
N ASN A 604 22.39 18.53 -32.03
CA ASN A 604 22.31 18.73 -33.47
C ASN A 604 22.86 20.12 -33.75
N LEU A 605 24.14 20.20 -34.12
CA LEU A 605 24.82 21.41 -34.54
C LEU A 605 24.31 21.95 -35.89
N GLU A 606 23.32 21.30 -36.51
CA GLU A 606 22.77 21.69 -37.82
C GLU A 606 21.71 22.80 -37.79
N LEU A 607 21.37 23.37 -36.63
CA LEU A 607 20.40 24.47 -36.53
C LEU A 607 20.97 25.79 -35.99
N ILE A 608 22.29 25.97 -35.97
CA ILE A 608 22.88 27.31 -35.89
C ILE A 608 23.03 27.84 -37.31
N GLN A 609 21.91 28.24 -37.92
CA GLN A 609 21.96 29.22 -39.01
C GLN A 609 22.54 30.50 -38.42
N ARG A 610 23.80 30.80 -38.77
CA ARG A 610 24.44 32.07 -38.43
C ARG A 610 23.59 33.22 -38.99
N PRO A 611 23.13 34.18 -38.19
CA PRO A 611 22.59 35.42 -38.71
C PRO A 611 23.74 36.27 -39.26
N GLY A 612 23.61 36.71 -40.52
CA GLY A 612 24.21 37.93 -41.08
C GLY A 612 25.71 38.15 -40.88
N VAL A 613 26.51 37.74 -41.87
CA VAL A 613 27.74 38.48 -42.20
C VAL A 613 27.39 39.39 -43.37
N GLU A 614 27.28 40.68 -43.06
CA GLU A 614 27.14 41.77 -44.02
C GLU A 614 28.29 41.72 -45.05
N ARG A 615 27.93 41.88 -46.33
CA ARG A 615 28.92 42.17 -47.39
C ARG A 615 29.42 43.61 -47.20
N PRO A 616 30.72 43.90 -47.36
CA PRO A 616 31.19 45.27 -47.37
C PRO A 616 30.80 45.93 -48.69
N PHE A 617 30.21 47.12 -48.60
CA PHE A 617 30.21 48.08 -49.70
C PHE A 617 31.64 48.54 -49.94
N SER A 618 32.18 48.34 -51.15
CA SER A 618 33.22 49.20 -51.71
C SER A 618 32.55 50.12 -52.73
N ALA A 619 32.71 51.43 -52.57
CA ALA A 619 32.46 52.38 -53.63
C ALA A 619 33.65 52.33 -54.61
N GLU A 620 33.31 52.26 -55.90
CA GLU A 620 34.18 52.16 -57.09
C GLU A 620 34.97 50.86 -57.28
#